data_AF-A0A2X1PRK8-F1
#
_entry.id   AF-A0A2X1PRK8-F1
#
_cell.length_a   1.000
_cell.length_b   1.000
_cell.length_c   1.000
_cell.angle_alpha   90.00
_cell.angle_beta   90.00
_cell.angle_gamma   90.00
#
_symmetry.space_group_name_H-M   'P 1'
#
loop_
_entity.id
_entity.type
_entity.pdbx_description
1 polymer ?
#
loop_
_entity_poly.entity_id
_entity_poly.type
_entity_poly.pdbx_seq_one_letter_code
_entity_poly.pdbx_strand_id
1 'polypeptide(L)'
;MSQVFNFSAGPAMIFPEVLQKAQNELTNWLNQGVSVMEVSHRGKYFMELVTQAEKDLREVYNIPDNYRVLFLQGGARGQFCRDSDELDR
;
A
#
# COMPACT_ATOMS: atom_id res chain seq x y z
N MET A 1 3.46 -0.97 30.66
CA MET A 1 4.47 -1.55 29.75
C MET A 1 5.39 -0.43 29.29
N SER A 2 6.69 -0.67 29.16
CA SER A 2 7.63 0.32 28.63
C SER A 2 7.39 0.52 27.13
N GLN A 3 7.39 1.78 26.68
CA GLN A 3 7.34 2.10 25.26
C GLN A 3 8.63 1.59 24.59
N VAL A 4 8.49 0.66 23.66
CA VAL A 4 9.62 0.15 22.86
C VAL A 4 9.79 1.06 21.65
N PHE A 5 10.99 1.57 21.44
CA PHE A 5 11.35 2.36 20.26
C PHE A 5 12.15 1.48 19.30
N ASN A 6 11.61 1.26 18.10
CA ASN A 6 12.26 0.45 17.06
C ASN A 6 12.97 1.36 16.05
N PHE A 7 14.30 1.36 16.08
CA PHE A 7 15.17 2.15 15.19
C PHE A 7 15.67 1.37 13.96
N SER A 8 14.96 0.31 13.55
CA SER A 8 15.27 -0.43 12.32
C SER A 8 15.24 0.49 11.10
N ALA A 9 16.24 0.34 10.21
CA ALA A 9 16.37 1.13 8.99
C ALA A 9 15.40 0.69 7.86
N GLY A 10 14.80 -0.50 7.96
CA GLY A 10 13.90 -1.04 6.95
C GLY A 10 13.81 -2.58 7.02
N PRO A 11 12.60 -3.17 7.21
CA PRO A 11 11.32 -2.52 7.49
C PRO A 11 11.36 -1.68 8.79
N ALA A 12 10.57 -0.60 8.83
CA ALA A 12 10.58 0.40 9.91
C ALA A 12 9.34 0.27 10.83
N MET A 13 9.34 1.04 11.92
CA MET A 13 8.21 1.12 12.84
C MET A 13 6.97 1.75 12.16
N ILE A 14 5.81 1.13 12.38
CA ILE A 14 4.50 1.64 11.94
C ILE A 14 3.77 2.22 13.15
N PHE A 15 2.95 3.25 12.92
CA PHE A 15 2.10 3.85 13.95
C PHE A 15 1.14 2.82 14.58
N PRO A 16 1.05 2.74 15.92
CA PRO A 16 0.23 1.74 16.61
C PRO A 16 -1.24 1.74 16.20
N GLU A 17 -1.83 2.91 15.93
CA GLU A 17 -3.22 3.05 15.50
C GLU A 17 -3.51 2.36 14.16
N VAL A 18 -2.54 2.34 13.25
CA VAL A 18 -2.66 1.64 11.95
C VAL A 18 -2.64 0.14 12.16
N LEU A 19 -1.73 -0.35 13.02
CA LEU A 19 -1.65 -1.77 13.37
C LEU A 19 -2.91 -2.24 14.09
N GLN A 20 -3.45 -1.44 15.02
CA GLN A 20 -4.67 -1.77 15.74
C GLN A 20 -5.88 -1.84 14.81
N LYS A 21 -5.99 -0.89 13.86
CA LYS A 21 -7.04 -0.92 12.85
C LYS A 21 -6.95 -2.18 11.98
N ALA A 22 -5.75 -2.47 11.45
CA ALA A 22 -5.52 -3.66 10.63
C ALA A 22 -5.85 -4.95 11.39
N GLN A 23 -5.48 -5.05 12.67
CA GLN A 23 -5.81 -6.18 13.54
C GLN A 23 -7.33 -6.33 13.72
N ASN A 24 -8.04 -5.23 14.01
CA ASN A 24 -9.48 -5.24 14.27
C ASN A 24 -10.29 -5.67 13.03
N GLU A 25 -9.83 -5.31 11.84
CA GLU A 25 -10.52 -5.62 10.57
C GLU A 25 -10.00 -6.90 9.89
N LEU A 26 -8.99 -7.56 10.46
CA LEU A 26 -8.23 -8.62 9.78
C LEU A 26 -9.10 -9.80 9.34
N THR A 27 -10.04 -10.23 10.18
CA THR A 27 -10.92 -11.38 9.95
C THR A 27 -12.28 -10.99 9.37
N ASN A 28 -12.62 -9.71 9.39
CA ASN A 28 -13.90 -9.19 8.91
C ASN A 28 -13.71 -7.79 8.33
N TRP A 29 -13.12 -7.74 7.16
CA TRP A 29 -12.82 -6.49 6.48
C TRP A 29 -14.11 -5.91 5.87
N LEU A 30 -14.40 -4.64 6.17
CA LEU A 30 -15.60 -3.92 5.71
C LEU A 30 -16.92 -4.68 5.95
N ASN A 31 -17.02 -5.41 7.06
CA ASN A 31 -18.19 -6.24 7.42
C ASN A 31 -18.57 -7.29 6.36
N GLN A 32 -17.62 -7.77 5.54
CA GLN A 32 -17.85 -8.78 4.52
C GLN A 32 -17.78 -10.23 5.03
N GLY A 33 -17.37 -10.43 6.29
CA GLY A 33 -17.14 -11.75 6.87
C GLY A 33 -15.89 -12.46 6.34
N VAL A 34 -15.03 -11.73 5.60
CA VAL A 34 -13.78 -12.24 5.02
C VAL A 34 -12.66 -11.22 5.23
N SER A 35 -11.42 -11.68 5.18
CA SER A 35 -10.23 -10.84 5.22
C SER A 35 -10.03 -10.07 3.92
N VAL A 36 -9.37 -8.90 3.99
CA VAL A 36 -8.84 -8.21 2.80
C VAL A 36 -7.89 -9.09 1.98
N MET A 37 -7.24 -10.08 2.61
CA MET A 37 -6.34 -11.02 1.92
C MET A 37 -7.10 -12.07 1.09
N GLU A 38 -8.40 -12.25 1.33
CA GLU A 38 -9.22 -13.28 0.67
C GLU A 38 -10.09 -12.71 -0.47
N VAL A 39 -10.17 -11.37 -0.58
CA VAL A 39 -10.98 -10.74 -1.63
C VAL A 39 -10.27 -10.76 -2.99
N SER A 40 -11.05 -10.86 -4.06
CA SER A 40 -10.53 -10.77 -5.42
C SER A 40 -9.96 -9.38 -5.70
N HIS A 41 -8.76 -9.32 -6.28
CA HIS A 41 -8.14 -8.09 -6.76
C HIS A 41 -8.92 -7.38 -7.87
N ARG A 42 -9.89 -8.06 -8.51
CA ARG A 42 -10.80 -7.48 -9.50
C ARG A 42 -12.17 -7.14 -8.90
N GLY A 43 -12.39 -7.49 -7.64
CA GLY A 43 -13.64 -7.23 -6.94
C GLY A 43 -13.83 -5.75 -6.65
N LYS A 44 -15.09 -5.33 -6.56
CA LYS A 44 -15.47 -3.93 -6.28
C LYS A 44 -14.73 -3.34 -5.08
N TYR A 45 -14.72 -4.04 -3.95
CA TYR A 45 -14.08 -3.56 -2.72
C TYR A 45 -12.57 -3.33 -2.87
N PHE A 46 -11.87 -4.24 -3.55
CA PHE A 46 -10.42 -4.08 -3.75
C PHE A 46 -10.12 -2.94 -4.73
N MET A 47 -10.91 -2.81 -5.80
CA MET A 47 -10.75 -1.70 -6.75
C MET A 47 -11.03 -0.34 -6.09
N GLU A 48 -12.03 -0.25 -5.20
CA GLU A 48 -12.29 0.95 -4.40
C GLU A 48 -11.12 1.26 -3.46
N LEU A 49 -10.56 0.25 -2.79
CA LEU A 49 -9.37 0.40 -1.94
C LEU A 49 -8.18 0.97 -2.73
N VAL A 50 -7.88 0.42 -3.90
CA VAL A 50 -6.77 0.88 -4.75
C VAL A 50 -7.00 2.31 -5.26
N THR A 51 -8.23 2.61 -5.69
CA THR A 51 -8.60 3.96 -6.16
C THR A 51 -8.45 5.00 -5.05
N GLN A 52 -8.88 4.65 -3.83
CA GLN A 52 -8.72 5.51 -2.66
C GLN A 52 -7.25 5.69 -2.31
N ALA A 53 -6.45 4.63 -2.31
CA ALA A 53 -5.01 4.71 -2.03
C ALA A 53 -4.25 5.57 -3.05
N GLU A 54 -4.59 5.50 -4.34
CA GLU A 54 -4.02 6.41 -5.36
C GLU A 54 -4.41 7.86 -5.07
N LYS A 55 -5.69 8.12 -4.77
CA LYS A 55 -6.18 9.47 -4.46
C LYS A 55 -5.46 10.07 -3.26
N ASP A 56 -5.34 9.32 -2.16
CA ASP A 56 -4.67 9.76 -0.93
C ASP A 56 -3.20 10.09 -1.21
N LEU A 57 -2.52 9.27 -2.01
CA LEU A 57 -1.13 9.51 -2.40
C LEU A 57 -1.00 10.78 -3.24
N ARG A 58 -1.89 11.00 -4.22
CA ARG A 58 -1.91 12.23 -5.02
C ARG A 58 -2.15 13.46 -4.17
N GLU A 59 -3.04 13.38 -3.19
CA GLU A 59 -3.35 14.48 -2.27
C GLU A 59 -2.16 14.82 -1.37
N VAL A 60 -1.54 13.82 -0.73
CA VAL A 60 -0.38 14.02 0.17
C VAL A 60 0.81 14.63 -0.57
N TYR A 61 1.08 14.19 -1.80
CA TYR A 61 2.25 14.62 -2.57
C TYR A 61 1.95 15.69 -3.63
N ASN A 62 0.72 16.19 -3.73
CA ASN A 62 0.27 17.14 -4.75
C ASN A 62 0.64 16.72 -6.19
N ILE A 63 0.39 15.46 -6.55
CA ILE A 63 0.80 14.91 -7.85
C ILE A 63 -0.17 15.39 -8.95
N PRO A 64 0.31 16.04 -10.02
CA PRO A 64 -0.55 16.53 -11.08
C PRO A 64 -1.05 15.41 -12.00
N ASP A 65 -2.15 15.67 -12.71
CA ASP A 65 -2.89 14.67 -13.51
C ASP A 65 -2.10 14.11 -14.71
N ASN A 66 -1.03 14.80 -15.11
CA ASN A 66 -0.14 14.35 -16.18
C ASN A 66 0.84 13.25 -15.74
N TYR A 67 0.84 12.84 -14.47
CA TYR A 67 1.62 11.69 -13.97
C TYR A 67 0.73 10.49 -13.68
N ARG A 68 1.30 9.29 -13.80
CA ARG A 68 0.67 8.02 -13.42
C ARG A 68 1.26 7.51 -12.11
N VAL A 69 0.41 6.98 -11.24
CA VAL A 69 0.81 6.32 -9.99
C VAL A 69 0.68 4.81 -10.20
N LEU A 70 1.73 4.05 -9.90
CA LEU A 70 1.76 2.60 -10.10
C LEU A 70 2.13 1.90 -8.79
N PHE A 71 1.34 0.88 -8.41
CA PHE A 71 1.65 -0.01 -7.30
C PHE A 71 2.29 -1.29 -7.83
N LEU A 72 3.61 -1.43 -7.67
CA LEU A 72 4.40 -2.52 -8.25
C LEU A 72 5.11 -3.34 -7.17
N GLN A 73 5.31 -4.62 -7.48
CA GLN A 73 6.11 -5.55 -6.67
C GLN A 73 7.61 -5.43 -7.04
N GLY A 74 8.47 -6.05 -6.21
CA GLY A 74 9.92 -6.10 -6.46
C GLY A 74 10.75 -5.03 -5.72
N GLY A 75 10.09 -4.12 -4.99
CA GLY A 75 10.75 -3.07 -4.22
C GLY A 75 11.60 -2.12 -5.08
N ALA A 76 12.40 -1.26 -4.42
CA ALA A 76 13.24 -0.29 -5.12
C ALA A 76 14.28 -0.96 -6.04
N ARG A 77 14.90 -2.06 -5.58
CA ARG A 77 15.91 -2.79 -6.38
C ARG A 77 15.34 -3.40 -7.65
N GLY A 78 14.07 -3.83 -7.64
CA GLY A 78 13.38 -4.33 -8.82
C GLY A 78 13.21 -3.29 -9.92
N GLN A 79 13.15 -1.99 -9.57
CA GLN A 79 13.01 -0.92 -10.55
C GLN A 79 14.33 -0.62 -11.29
N PHE A 80 15.50 -0.89 -10.68
CA PHE A 80 16.79 -0.68 -11.34
C PHE A 80 16.98 -1.51 -12.62
N CYS A 81 16.30 -2.65 -12.72
CA CYS A 81 16.33 -3.48 -13.93
C CYS A 81 15.29 -3.05 -14.97
N ARG A 82 14.29 -2.23 -14.60
CA ARG A 82 13.25 -1.76 -15.53
C ARG A 82 13.69 -0.56 -16.32
N ASP A 83 14.49 0.33 -15.72
CA ASP A 83 14.95 1.55 -16.38
C ASP A 83 15.80 1.26 -17.63
N SER A 84 16.46 0.10 -17.71
CA SER A 84 17.22 -0.29 -18.90
C SER A 84 16.36 -0.75 -20.08
N ASP A 85 15.14 -1.21 -19.85
CA ASP A 85 14.28 -1.78 -20.91
C ASP A 85 13.35 -0.73 -21.55
N GLU A 86 13.09 0.40 -20.88
CA GLU A 86 12.29 1.51 -21.44
C GLU A 86 13.11 2.48 -22.30
N LEU A 87 14.45 2.48 -22.20
CA LEU A 87 15.30 3.34 -23.04
C LEU A 87 15.52 2.79 -24.47
N ASP A 88 15.21 1.50 -24.69
CA ASP A 88 15.40 0.79 -25.96
C ASP A 88 14.07 0.58 -26.74
N ARG A 89 12.99 1.29 -26.37
CA ARG A 89 11.72 1.34 -27.11
C ARG A 89 11.25 2.77 -27.34
#